data_AF-A0AA95BUM7-F1
#
_entry.id   AF-A0AA95BUM7-F1
#
_cell.length_a   1.000
_cell.length_b   1.000
_cell.length_c   1.000
_cell.angle_alpha   90.00
_cell.angle_beta   90.00
_cell.angle_gamma   90.00
#
_symmetry.space_group_name_H-M   'P 1'
#
loop_
_entity.id
_entity.type
_entity.pdbx_description
1 polymer ?
#
loop_
_entity_poly.entity_id
_entity_poly.type
_entity_poly.pdbx_seq_one_letter_code
_entity_poly.pdbx_strand_id
1 'polypeptide(L)' 'MKKRITQDDYIKANRKASREAEIEMYGHPICHKRVHQSKKVYNRKR' A
#
# COMPACT_ATOMS: atom_id res chain seq x y z
N MET A 1 -21.00 -23.69 -12.03
CA MET A 1 -19.57 -23.98 -11.74
C MET A 1 -19.24 -23.44 -10.36
N LYS A 2 -18.69 -24.24 -9.43
CA LYS A 2 -18.26 -23.72 -8.12
C LYS A 2 -17.09 -22.77 -8.35
N LYS A 3 -17.18 -21.52 -7.89
CA LYS A 3 -16.06 -20.59 -7.92
C LYS A 3 -15.00 -21.13 -6.96
N ARG A 4 -13.87 -21.60 -7.50
CA ARG A 4 -12.73 -22.03 -6.70
C ARG A 4 -11.93 -20.77 -6.37
N ILE A 5 -11.50 -20.65 -5.11
CA ILE A 5 -10.61 -19.57 -4.69
C ILE A 5 -9.30 -19.75 -5.46
N THR A 6 -8.94 -18.72 -6.21
CA THR A 6 -7.68 -18.69 -6.96
C THR A 6 -6.56 -18.10 -6.10
N GLN A 7 -5.30 -18.28 -6.53
CA GLN A 7 -4.16 -17.63 -5.90
C GLN A 7 -4.30 -16.10 -5.90
N ASP A 8 -4.86 -15.54 -6.98
CA ASP A 8 -5.09 -14.10 -7.09
C ASP A 8 -6.09 -13.59 -6.04
N ASP A 9 -7.12 -14.37 -5.74
CA ASP A 9 -8.09 -14.04 -4.70
C ASP A 9 -7.42 -13.99 -3.32
N TYR A 10 -6.53 -14.95 -3.04
CA TYR A 10 -5.75 -14.97 -1.80
C TYR A 10 -4.82 -13.76 -1.68
N ILE A 11 -4.15 -13.38 -2.77
CA ILE A 11 -3.27 -12.20 -2.79
C ILE A 11 -4.09 -10.92 -2.57
N LYS A 12 -5.25 -10.78 -3.22
CA LYS A 12 -6.15 -9.63 -3.03
C LYS A 12 -6.66 -9.54 -1.60
N ALA A 13 -7.06 -10.66 -1.01
CA ALA A 13 -7.53 -10.72 0.37
C ALA A 13 -6.43 -10.26 1.35
N ASN A 14 -5.20 -10.76 1.19
CA ASN A 14 -4.07 -10.34 2.02
C ASN A 14 -3.77 -8.84 1.88
N ARG A 15 -3.72 -8.31 0.64
CA ARG A 15 -3.49 -6.87 0.42
C ARG A 15 -4.55 -6.01 1.09
N LYS A 16 -5.82 -6.43 1.06
CA LYS A 16 -6.93 -5.74 1.72
C LYS A 16 -6.78 -5.80 3.24
N ALA A 17 -6.53 -6.99 3.79
CA ALA A 17 -6.33 -7.18 5.23
C ALA A 17 -5.17 -6.34 5.78
N SER A 18 -4.02 -6.32 5.09
CA SER A 18 -2.89 -5.46 5.50
C SER A 18 -3.26 -3.97 5.49
N ARG A 19 -4.04 -3.53 4.51
CA ARG A 19 -4.47 -2.12 4.43
C ARG A 19 -5.49 -1.76 5.50
N GLU A 20 -6.41 -2.66 5.82
CA GLU A 20 -7.37 -2.47 6.91
C GLU A 20 -6.66 -2.39 8.27
N ALA A 21 -5.66 -3.25 8.51
CA ALA A 21 -4.81 -3.19 9.69
C ALA A 21 -4.04 -1.86 9.80
N GLU A 22 -3.49 -1.35 8.69
CA GLU A 22 -2.86 -0.02 8.68
C GLU A 22 -3.86 1.10 9.03
N ILE A 23 -5.07 1.05 8.47
CA ILE A 23 -6.11 2.05 8.76
C ILE A 23 -6.56 1.97 10.22
N GLU A 24 -6.69 0.77 10.78
CA GLU A 24 -7.04 0.59 12.20
C GLU A 24 -5.96 1.18 13.12
N MET A 25 -4.68 0.96 12.81
CA MET A 25 -3.57 1.46 13.62
C MET A 25 -3.34 2.97 13.49
N TYR A 26 -3.48 3.53 12.29
CA TYR A 26 -3.04 4.89 11.98
C TYR A 26 -4.16 5.84 11.55
N GLY A 27 -5.40 5.35 11.40
CA GLY A 27 -6.55 6.12 10.92
C GLY A 27 -6.56 6.41 9.43
N HIS A 28 -5.44 6.21 8.73
CA HIS A 28 -5.32 6.40 7.29
C HIS A 28 -4.21 5.52 6.70
N PRO A 29 -4.30 5.16 5.40
CA PRO A 29 -3.25 4.36 4.78
C PRO A 29 -1.91 5.12 4.76
N ILE A 30 -0.81 4.42 5.08
CA ILE A 30 0.52 5.01 5.08
C ILE A 30 1.20 4.75 3.73
N CYS A 31 1.78 5.79 3.14
CA CYS A 31 2.55 5.67 1.91
C CYS A 31 4.04 5.55 2.23
N HIS A 32 4.56 4.32 2.28
CA HIS A 32 5.99 4.08 2.53
C HIS A 32 6.90 4.49 1.36
N LYS A 33 6.36 4.53 0.14
CA LYS A 33 7.07 5.04 -1.03
C LYS A 33 6.95 6.57 -1.03
N ARG A 34 8.00 7.26 -0.59
CA ARG A 34 8.10 8.73 -0.58
C ARG A 34 7.62 9.32 -1.91
N VAL A 35 7.05 10.53 -1.81
CA VAL A 35 6.84 11.44 -2.94
C VAL A 35 8.14 11.52 -3.76
N HIS A 36 8.03 11.21 -5.05
CA HIS A 36 9.14 11.37 -5.99
C HIS A 36 9.65 12.80 -5.93
N GLN A 37 10.91 12.97 -5.51
CA GLN A 37 11.54 14.28 -5.45
C GLN A 37 11.96 14.69 -6.86
N SER A 38 11.46 15.83 -7.35
CA SER A 38 11.89 16.39 -8.63
C SER A 38 13.36 16.77 -8.57
N LYS A 39 14.12 16.46 -9.63
CA LYS A 39 15.54 16.81 -9.77
C LYS A 39 15.81 18.32 -9.71
N LYS A 40 14.81 19.14 -10.06
CA LYS A 40 14.92 20.61 -10.08
C LYS A 40 14.67 21.25 -8.72
N VAL A 41 14.09 20.51 -7.77
CA VAL A 41 13.81 21.05 -6.43
C VAL A 41 15.10 21.00 -5.64
N TYR A 42 15.58 22.18 -5.25
CA TYR A 42 16.74 22.30 -4.40
C TYR A 42 16.47 21.66 -3.03
N ASN A 43 17.36 20.75 -2.61
CA ASN A 43 17.31 20.14 -1.30
C ASN A 43 18.63 20.41 -0.58
N ARG A 44 18.63 21.36 0.35
CA ARG A 44 19.83 21.78 1.09
C ARG A 44 20.51 20.64 1.88
N LYS A 45 19.77 19.57 2.19
CA LYS A 45 20.25 18.43 3.00
C LYS A 45 20.64 17.22 2.17
N ARG A 46 20.63 17.33 0.84
CA ARG A 46 20.98 16.26 -0.09
C ARG A 46 22.01 16.74 -1.09
#